data_AF-A0A1J8PPC3-F1
#
_entry.id   AF-A0A1J8PPC3-F1
#
_cell.length_a   1.000
_cell.length_b   1.000
_cell.length_c   1.000
_cell.angle_alpha   90.00
_cell.angle_beta   90.00
_cell.angle_gamma   90.00
#
_symmetry.space_group_name_H-M   'P 1'
#
loop_
_entity.id
_entity.type
_entity.pdbx_description
1 polymer ?
#
loop_
_entity_poly.entity_id
_entity_poly.type
_entity_poly.pdbx_seq_one_letter_code
_entity_poly.pdbx_strand_id
1 'polypeptide(L)'
;MITRQKVIMIVENKPIRPKHIRFVVNPFIPIYPQVRKQALFAFASNPTLNTIGFIITFGDVWHYGEIRRPVDQLLSSWSEAKDPTYSTEEMDMPIRVPRYLRKLSEHKCVFNLMDMTGKSAVAFQYVADRIKERESDFWGLPIQQPIRR
;
A
#
# COMPACT_ATOMS: atom_id res chain seq x y z
N MET A 1 -11.34 -16.91 -5.76
CA MET A 1 -11.76 -16.14 -4.57
C MET A 1 -11.54 -14.67 -4.88
N ILE A 2 -12.61 -13.87 -4.92
CA ILE A 2 -12.54 -12.44 -5.29
C ILE A 2 -11.99 -11.66 -4.08
N THR A 3 -10.71 -11.30 -4.14
CA THR A 3 -10.05 -10.45 -3.14
C THR A 3 -10.51 -9.01 -3.32
N ARG A 4 -11.57 -8.60 -2.62
CA ARG A 4 -12.04 -7.21 -2.61
C ARG A 4 -11.01 -6.29 -1.95
N GLN A 5 -10.55 -5.28 -2.68
CA GLN A 5 -9.87 -4.09 -2.15
C GLN A 5 -10.89 -2.95 -2.23
N LYS A 6 -11.05 -2.18 -1.15
CA LYS A 6 -12.03 -1.07 -1.09
C LYS A 6 -11.41 0.25 -0.64
N VAL A 7 -10.11 0.29 -0.35
CA VAL A 7 -9.48 1.44 0.29
C VAL A 7 -8.10 1.69 -0.30
N ILE A 8 -7.92 2.91 -0.81
CA ILE A 8 -6.62 3.53 -1.07
C ILE A 8 -6.36 4.46 0.10
N MET A 9 -5.32 4.17 0.87
CA MET A 9 -4.88 5.03 1.97
C MET A 9 -3.77 5.95 1.48
N ILE A 10 -4.00 7.27 1.45
CA ILE A 10 -2.97 8.24 1.09
C ILE A 10 -2.32 8.75 2.38
N VAL A 11 -1.03 8.53 2.53
CA VAL A 11 -0.24 8.98 3.69
C VAL A 11 0.79 9.99 3.19
N GLU A 12 0.49 11.27 3.31
CA GLU A 12 1.42 12.34 2.92
C GLU A 12 2.36 12.69 4.07
N ASN A 13 3.67 12.69 3.82
CA ASN A 13 4.68 13.14 4.77
C ASN A 13 5.50 14.28 4.13
N LYS A 14 5.65 15.42 4.82
CA LYS A 14 6.41 16.60 4.35
C LYS A 14 7.38 17.07 5.45
N PRO A 15 8.55 17.70 5.15
CA PRO A 15 9.15 18.05 3.85
C PRO A 15 10.64 17.60 3.67
N ILE A 16 11.25 17.89 2.50
CA ILE A 16 12.70 17.74 2.23
C ILE A 16 13.43 19.10 2.38
N ARG A 17 14.52 19.15 3.18
CA ARG A 17 15.83 19.83 2.88
C ARG A 17 16.93 19.14 3.73
N PRO A 18 18.08 18.68 3.20
CA PRO A 18 18.90 19.37 2.18
C PRO A 18 19.25 18.54 0.93
N LYS A 19 19.76 19.26 -0.07
CA LYS A 19 20.00 18.95 -1.50
C LYS A 19 20.79 17.67 -1.87
N HIS A 20 21.16 16.79 -0.93
CA HIS A 20 22.13 15.70 -1.19
C HIS A 20 21.85 14.40 -0.42
N ILE A 21 20.61 14.07 -0.08
CA ILE A 21 20.34 12.77 0.54
C ILE A 21 20.34 11.69 -0.55
N ARG A 22 21.47 10.99 -0.68
CA ARG A 22 21.49 9.67 -1.31
C ARG A 22 20.75 8.71 -0.37
N PHE A 23 19.53 8.35 -0.73
CA PHE A 23 18.80 7.31 0.00
C PHE A 23 19.50 5.96 -0.19
N VAL A 24 20.38 5.58 0.75
CA VAL A 24 21.01 4.24 0.79
C VAL A 24 19.97 3.17 1.09
N VAL A 25 18.89 3.56 1.78
CA VAL A 25 17.78 2.72 2.24
C VAL A 25 16.45 3.38 1.85
N ASN A 26 15.38 2.59 1.68
CA ASN A 26 14.04 3.10 1.37
C ASN A 26 13.60 4.14 2.44
N PRO A 27 13.33 5.41 2.06
CA PRO A 27 13.03 6.48 3.01
C PRO A 27 11.69 6.32 3.73
N PHE A 28 10.84 5.40 3.27
CA PHE A 28 9.51 5.17 3.82
C PHE A 28 9.49 4.12 4.94
N ILE A 29 10.61 3.47 5.28
CA ILE A 29 10.65 2.47 6.37
C ILE A 29 10.14 3.04 7.72
N PRO A 30 10.53 4.24 8.16
CA PRO A 30 10.09 4.77 9.46
C PRO A 30 8.58 4.96 9.61
N ILE A 31 7.84 5.13 8.51
CA ILE A 31 6.38 5.35 8.55
C ILE A 31 5.58 4.03 8.47
N TYR A 32 6.22 2.91 8.12
CA TYR A 32 5.54 1.62 7.99
C TYR A 32 4.82 1.13 9.26
N PRO A 33 5.30 1.35 10.50
CA PRO A 33 4.53 1.03 11.70
C PRO A 33 3.18 1.76 11.78
N GLN A 34 3.15 3.05 11.42
CA GLN A 34 1.92 3.84 11.38
C GLN A 34 0.97 3.33 10.27
N VAL A 35 1.51 3.07 9.08
CA VAL A 35 0.74 2.52 7.95
C VAL A 35 0.10 1.18 8.33
N ARG A 36 0.83 0.31 9.02
CA ARG A 36 0.30 -0.97 9.53
C ARG A 36 -0.83 -0.77 10.53
N LYS A 37 -0.66 0.12 11.51
CA LYS A 37 -1.73 0.45 12.47
C LYS A 37 -2.99 0.93 11.76
N GLN A 38 -2.86 1.89 10.83
CA GLN A 38 -4.01 2.40 10.06
C GLN A 38 -4.66 1.30 9.20
N ALA A 39 -3.87 0.42 8.58
CA ALA A 39 -4.38 -0.71 7.82
C ALA A 39 -5.23 -1.65 8.68
N LEU A 40 -4.83 -1.90 9.93
CA LEU A 40 -5.63 -2.70 10.87
C LEU A 40 -6.97 -2.06 11.19
N PHE A 41 -7.00 -0.77 11.50
CA PHE A 41 -8.25 -0.05 11.73
C PHE A 41 -9.19 -0.18 10.52
N ALA A 42 -8.66 -0.07 9.30
CA ALA A 42 -9.44 -0.23 8.09
C ALA A 42 -9.91 -1.69 7.86
N PHE A 43 -9.12 -2.70 8.21
CA PHE A 43 -9.59 -4.09 8.16
C PHE A 43 -10.67 -4.38 9.20
N ALA A 44 -10.53 -3.84 10.42
CA ALA A 44 -11.50 -4.00 11.49
C ALA A 44 -12.83 -3.33 11.16
N SER A 45 -12.81 -2.15 10.54
CA SER A 45 -14.03 -1.42 10.17
C SER A 45 -14.81 -2.05 9.02
N ASN A 46 -14.14 -2.85 8.17
CA ASN A 46 -14.77 -3.46 7.00
C ASN A 46 -14.37 -4.93 6.86
N PRO A 47 -15.19 -5.89 7.36
CA PRO A 47 -14.90 -7.32 7.27
C PRO A 47 -14.71 -7.86 5.86
N THR A 48 -15.15 -7.16 4.82
CA THR A 48 -15.00 -7.58 3.42
C THR A 48 -13.73 -7.06 2.74
N LEU A 49 -12.94 -6.22 3.43
CA LEU A 49 -11.70 -5.64 2.92
C LEU A 49 -10.52 -6.62 3.08
N ASN A 50 -9.99 -7.11 1.96
CA ASN A 50 -8.91 -8.11 1.97
C ASN A 50 -7.52 -7.52 1.70
N THR A 51 -7.46 -6.35 1.09
CA THR A 51 -6.20 -5.68 0.73
C THR A 51 -6.38 -4.18 0.83
N ILE A 52 -5.38 -3.50 1.36
CA ILE A 52 -5.27 -2.05 1.41
C ILE A 52 -4.06 -1.66 0.58
N GLY A 53 -4.31 -0.84 -0.44
CA GLY A 53 -3.25 -0.16 -1.17
C GLY A 53 -3.01 1.19 -0.53
N PHE A 54 -1.76 1.64 -0.50
CA PHE A 54 -1.44 2.95 0.04
C PHE A 54 -0.38 3.66 -0.81
N ILE A 55 -0.45 4.98 -0.80
CA ILE A 55 0.55 5.85 -1.44
C ILE A 55 1.18 6.70 -0.34
N ILE A 56 2.51 6.67 -0.24
CA ILE A 56 3.28 7.52 0.66
C ILE A 56 4.10 8.50 -0.16
N THR A 57 4.11 9.76 0.26
CA THR A 57 4.93 10.80 -0.38
C THR A 57 5.93 11.40 0.60
N PHE A 58 7.09 11.80 0.09
CA PHE A 58 8.11 12.58 0.78
C PHE A 58 8.71 13.61 -0.19
N GLY A 59 8.27 14.87 -0.09
CA GLY A 59 8.55 15.87 -1.11
C GLY A 59 8.00 15.45 -2.47
N ASP A 60 8.86 15.45 -3.49
CA ASP A 60 8.49 15.00 -4.84
C ASP A 60 8.64 13.49 -5.02
N VAL A 61 9.03 12.75 -3.99
CA VAL A 61 9.24 11.31 -4.08
C VAL A 61 8.01 10.59 -3.55
N TRP A 62 7.56 9.52 -4.22
CA TRP A 62 6.43 8.71 -3.75
C TRP A 62 6.65 7.21 -3.93
N HIS A 63 5.85 6.45 -3.17
CA HIS A 63 5.88 5.00 -3.11
C HIS A 63 4.47 4.43 -3.00
N TYR A 64 4.21 3.32 -3.69
CA TYR A 64 2.99 2.53 -3.52
C TYR A 64 3.31 1.17 -2.90
N GLY A 65 2.50 0.79 -1.91
CA GLY A 65 2.55 -0.51 -1.27
C GLY A 65 1.16 -1.08 -1.00
N GLU A 66 1.12 -2.38 -0.76
CA GLU A 66 -0.09 -3.13 -0.42
C GLU A 66 0.11 -3.91 0.87
N ILE A 67 -0.89 -3.88 1.74
CA ILE A 67 -1.00 -4.77 2.90
C ILE A 67 -2.20 -5.68 2.65
N ARG A 68 -1.99 -6.99 2.83
CA ARG A 68 -3.09 -7.96 2.81
C ARG A 68 -3.60 -8.16 4.23
N ARG A 69 -4.89 -8.43 4.34
CA ARG A 69 -5.48 -8.82 5.62
C ARG A 69 -4.75 -10.06 6.14
N PRO A 70 -4.22 -10.03 7.38
CA PRO A 70 -3.70 -11.22 8.04
C PRO A 70 -4.84 -12.24 8.22
N VAL A 71 -4.62 -13.49 7.82
CA VAL A 71 -5.64 -14.56 7.87
C VAL A 71 -5.99 -14.92 9.31
N ASP A 72 -5.02 -14.80 10.22
CA ASP A 72 -5.12 -15.29 11.60
C ASP A 72 -5.26 -14.19 12.66
N GLN A 73 -5.16 -12.91 12.28
CA GLN A 73 -5.32 -11.78 13.21
C GLN A 73 -6.72 -11.17 13.06
N LEU A 74 -7.71 -11.95 13.45
CA LEU A 74 -9.06 -11.46 13.72
C LEU A 74 -9.06 -10.57 14.98
N LEU A 75 -10.15 -9.83 15.17
CA LEU A 75 -10.44 -8.86 16.24
C LEU A 75 -10.08 -9.27 17.70
N SER A 76 -9.70 -10.52 17.98
CA SER A 76 -9.22 -10.97 19.30
C SER A 76 -7.93 -10.27 19.74
N SER A 77 -7.07 -9.86 18.80
CA SER A 77 -5.86 -9.09 19.12
C SER A 77 -6.16 -7.66 19.58
N TRP A 78 -7.38 -7.15 19.41
CA TRP A 78 -7.79 -5.83 19.89
C TRP A 78 -8.17 -5.82 21.37
N SER A 79 -8.70 -6.94 21.89
CA SER A 79 -8.82 -7.12 23.34
C SER A 79 -7.44 -7.15 23.99
N GLU A 80 -6.45 -7.72 23.31
CA GLU A 80 -5.07 -7.80 23.77
C GLU A 80 -4.31 -6.48 23.56
N ALA A 81 -4.59 -5.69 22.51
CA ALA A 81 -3.97 -4.37 22.29
C ALA A 81 -4.38 -3.28 23.29
N LYS A 82 -5.38 -3.55 24.16
CA LYS A 82 -5.65 -2.74 25.35
C LYS A 82 -4.70 -3.05 26.52
N ASP A 83 -3.95 -4.15 26.43
CA ASP A 83 -2.85 -4.45 27.31
C ASP A 83 -1.64 -3.59 26.93
N PRO A 84 -1.15 -2.70 27.83
CA PRO A 84 0.04 -1.89 27.59
C PRO A 84 1.32 -2.72 27.40
N THR A 85 1.29 -4.03 27.65
CA THR A 85 2.39 -4.97 27.37
C THR A 85 2.32 -5.64 25.99
N TYR A 86 1.24 -5.45 25.23
CA TYR A 86 1.10 -6.03 23.90
C TYR A 86 2.08 -5.39 22.92
N SER A 87 3.14 -6.12 22.60
CA SER A 87 4.13 -5.68 21.63
C SER A 87 3.49 -5.70 20.23
N THR A 88 3.49 -4.56 19.56
CA THR A 88 3.08 -4.47 18.14
C THR A 88 4.15 -5.01 17.19
N GLU A 89 5.26 -5.54 17.73
CA GLU A 89 6.38 -6.08 16.97
C GLU A 89 6.06 -7.43 16.30
N GLU A 90 5.00 -8.12 16.74
CA GLU A 90 4.59 -9.42 16.18
C GLU A 90 3.56 -9.34 15.04
N MET A 91 3.15 -8.14 14.63
CA MET A 91 2.19 -8.03 13.54
C MET A 91 2.88 -8.22 12.18
N ASP A 92 2.93 -9.47 11.72
CA ASP A 92 3.39 -9.84 10.37
C ASP A 92 2.39 -9.37 9.30
N MET A 93 2.42 -8.06 9.04
CA MET A 93 1.76 -7.41 7.90
C MET A 93 2.83 -6.95 6.92
N PRO A 94 3.29 -7.84 6.02
CA PRO A 94 4.32 -7.52 5.07
C PRO A 94 3.78 -6.52 4.05
N ILE A 95 4.51 -5.41 3.87
CA ILE A 95 4.24 -4.45 2.81
C ILE A 95 4.75 -5.04 1.49
N ARG A 96 3.83 -5.21 0.55
CA ARG A 96 4.10 -5.80 -0.76
C ARG A 96 4.05 -4.72 -1.83
N VAL A 97 5.06 -4.70 -2.69
CA VAL A 97 5.03 -3.89 -3.89
C VAL A 97 4.78 -4.78 -5.11
N PRO A 98 3.78 -4.44 -5.95
CA PRO A 98 3.58 -5.10 -7.22
C PRO A 98 4.88 -5.24 -8.03
N ARG A 99 5.10 -6.44 -8.59
CA ARG A 99 6.33 -6.75 -9.36
C ARG A 99 6.55 -5.79 -10.52
N TYR A 100 5.48 -5.30 -11.14
CA TYR A 100 5.55 -4.34 -12.24
C TYR A 100 6.17 -3.02 -11.79
N LEU A 101 5.67 -2.44 -10.68
CA LEU A 101 6.23 -1.20 -10.10
C LEU A 101 7.68 -1.37 -9.66
N ARG A 102 8.05 -2.54 -9.13
CA ARG A 102 9.43 -2.89 -8.80
C ARG A 102 10.38 -2.82 -10.00
N LYS A 103 9.93 -3.31 -11.16
CA LYS A 103 10.71 -3.30 -12.40
C LYS A 103 10.76 -1.92 -13.05
N LEU A 104 9.71 -1.13 -12.88
CA LEU A 104 9.58 0.19 -13.47
C LEU A 104 10.45 1.24 -12.75
N SER A 105 10.58 1.12 -11.43
CA SER A 105 11.41 2.02 -10.62
C SER A 105 12.89 1.62 -10.66
N GLU A 106 13.77 2.59 -10.94
CA GLU A 106 15.23 2.43 -10.81
C GLU A 106 15.67 2.25 -9.35
N HIS A 107 14.93 2.85 -8.40
CA HIS A 107 15.26 2.86 -6.97
C HIS A 107 14.31 2.01 -6.13
N LYS A 108 14.16 0.72 -6.45
CA LYS A 108 13.46 -0.26 -5.58
C LYS A 108 12.05 0.21 -5.14
N CYS A 109 11.20 0.59 -6.10
CA CYS A 109 9.79 0.99 -5.95
C CYS A 109 9.52 2.47 -5.59
N VAL A 110 10.44 3.35 -5.90
CA VAL A 110 10.36 4.77 -5.56
C VAL A 110 10.32 5.60 -6.84
N PHE A 111 9.40 6.56 -6.89
CA PHE A 111 9.13 7.36 -8.08
C PHE A 111 9.23 8.85 -7.76
N ASN A 112 9.78 9.63 -8.69
CA ASN A 112 9.71 11.09 -8.63
C ASN A 112 8.41 11.58 -9.29
N LEU A 113 7.69 12.47 -8.63
CA LEU A 113 6.57 13.21 -9.19
C LEU A 113 7.10 14.03 -10.37
N MET A 114 6.39 13.99 -11.50
CA MET A 114 6.78 14.69 -12.72
C MET A 114 8.17 14.30 -13.24
N ASP A 115 8.50 13.00 -13.19
CA ASP A 115 9.75 12.51 -13.78
C ASP A 115 9.80 12.76 -15.29
N MET A 116 10.96 13.20 -15.80
CA MET A 116 11.15 13.46 -17.23
C MET A 116 11.00 12.20 -18.09
N THR A 117 11.06 11.01 -17.49
CA THR A 117 10.93 9.73 -18.19
C THR A 117 9.49 9.22 -18.30
N GLY A 118 8.53 9.89 -17.65
CA GLY A 118 7.11 9.50 -17.62
C GLY A 118 6.81 8.20 -16.86
N LYS A 119 7.80 7.58 -16.22
CA LYS A 119 7.65 6.31 -15.47
C LYS A 119 6.72 6.50 -14.27
N SER A 120 6.72 7.68 -13.65
CA SER A 120 5.79 7.99 -12.55
C SER A 120 4.34 8.00 -13.04
N ALA A 121 4.07 8.61 -14.21
CA ALA A 121 2.74 8.61 -14.79
C ALA A 121 2.25 7.19 -15.12
N VAL A 122 3.13 6.37 -15.72
CA VAL A 122 2.85 4.94 -15.99
C VAL A 122 2.60 4.16 -14.70
N ALA A 123 3.35 4.44 -13.63
CA ALA A 123 3.14 3.83 -12.33
C ALA A 123 1.78 4.18 -11.73
N PHE A 124 1.36 5.45 -11.81
CA PHE A 124 0.03 5.88 -11.37
C PHE A 124 -1.09 5.22 -12.17
N GLN A 125 -0.95 5.16 -13.49
CA GLN A 125 -1.91 4.48 -14.35
C GLN A 125 -2.06 3.02 -13.95
N TYR A 126 -0.94 2.30 -13.76
CA TYR A 126 -0.96 0.91 -13.30
C TYR A 126 -1.68 0.74 -11.95
N VAL A 127 -1.41 1.62 -10.99
CA VAL A 127 -2.09 1.59 -9.68
C VAL A 127 -3.59 1.80 -9.85
N ALA A 128 -3.99 2.81 -10.63
CA ALA A 128 -5.40 3.11 -10.91
C ALA A 128 -6.12 1.92 -11.57
N ASP A 129 -5.51 1.28 -12.56
CA ASP A 129 -6.08 0.11 -13.24
C ASP A 129 -6.24 -1.08 -12.30
N ARG A 130 -5.26 -1.32 -11.42
CA ARG A 130 -5.36 -2.36 -10.39
C ARG A 130 -6.51 -2.12 -9.42
N ILE A 131 -6.73 -0.87 -9.02
CA ILE A 131 -7.83 -0.51 -8.13
C ILE A 131 -9.15 -0.78 -8.85
N LYS A 132 -9.30 -0.27 -10.08
CA LYS A 132 -10.50 -0.49 -10.90
C LYS A 132 -10.82 -1.97 -11.10
N GLU A 133 -9.81 -2.80 -11.39
CA GLU A 133 -9.97 -4.25 -11.54
C GLU A 133 -10.50 -4.90 -10.26
N ARG A 134 -9.91 -4.55 -9.10
CA ARG A 134 -10.28 -5.11 -7.78
C ARG A 134 -11.59 -4.56 -7.23
N GLU A 135 -12.06 -3.44 -7.76
CA GLU A 135 -13.33 -2.78 -7.45
C GLU A 135 -14.33 -2.87 -8.61
N SER A 136 -14.15 -3.80 -9.55
CA SER A 136 -14.99 -3.91 -10.75
C SER A 136 -16.50 -3.91 -10.46
N ASP A 137 -16.92 -4.57 -9.37
CA ASP A 137 -18.30 -4.55 -8.85
C ASP A 137 -18.83 -3.13 -8.53
N PHE A 138 -17.98 -2.24 -8.00
CA PHE A 138 -18.36 -0.87 -7.61
C PHE A 138 -18.41 0.06 -8.83
N TRP A 139 -17.52 -0.16 -9.81
CA TRP A 139 -17.41 0.67 -11.00
C TRP A 139 -18.36 0.27 -12.14
N GLY A 140 -19.22 -0.72 -11.93
CA GLY A 140 -20.13 -1.24 -12.97
C GLY A 140 -19.37 -1.85 -14.16
N LEU A 141 -18.10 -2.22 -13.96
CA LEU A 141 -17.27 -2.80 -15.01
C LEU A 141 -17.60 -4.29 -15.12
N PRO A 142 -17.75 -4.83 -16.35
CA PRO A 142 -17.93 -6.27 -16.51
C PRO A 142 -16.72 -6.98 -15.89
N ILE A 143 -16.99 -7.86 -14.92
CA ILE A 143 -15.98 -8.73 -14.32
C ILE A 143 -15.37 -9.54 -15.47
N GLN A 144 -14.12 -9.24 -15.84
CA GLN A 144 -13.42 -10.00 -16.86
C GLN A 144 -13.29 -11.44 -16.35
N GLN A 145 -13.99 -12.36 -17.01
CA GLN A 145 -13.84 -13.78 -16.71
C GLN A 145 -12.40 -14.18 -17.03
N PRO A 146 -11.76 -15.01 -16.18
CA PRO A 146 -10.41 -15.45 -16.42
C PRO A 146 -10.37 -16.22 -17.75
N ILE A 147 -9.57 -15.71 -18.69
CA ILE A 147 -9.26 -16.42 -19.93
C ILE A 147 -8.49 -17.67 -19.51
N ARG A 148 -9.16 -18.84 -19.56
CA ARG A 148 -8.51 -20.13 -19.41
C ARG A 148 -7.51 -20.29 -20.56
N ARG A 149 -6.22 -20.36 -20.23
CA ARG A 149 -5.18 -20.93 -21.09
C ARG A 149 -4.69 -22.21 -20.43
#